data_AF-A0A3E0KLY6-F1
#
_entry.id   AF-A0A3E0KLY6-F1
#
_cell.length_a   1.000
_cell.length_b   1.000
_cell.length_c   1.000
_cell.angle_alpha   90.00
_cell.angle_beta   90.00
_cell.angle_gamma   90.00
#
_symmetry.space_group_name_H-M   'P 1'
#
loop_
_entity.id
_entity.type
_entity.pdbx_description
1 polymer ?
#
loop_
_entity_poly.entity_id
_entity_poly.type
_entity_poly.pdbx_seq_one_letter_code
_entity_poly.pdbx_strand_id
1 'polypeptide(L)'
;MPGTPATPGVAHAQSAGDGAGPAAGDPPAGTETVELERAATAPVRPFPVSLEPRGDVQVERHGPLEIWRLPETGLGPFDLVMDGGALWLTLYAGEGTGPVGIGRVDTGARTFSRMDLPAGMIPYTLRLAPDGALWVADYEFAAEPRQRFVIRIDPDALAAEAYPLPDPNDGVTDFAFPPDGSVWLANYNAGGLLRLDPLGGTVDRLSTPAPADSTRTAFTGALRLALDGDGTLWAVESAWNRLARVRPGAAAGTATPPAGGAPAGDGDPGTAGLELLSLPLGFTAPVGIVVQGDTVWTTEHPGSRLLRWRPGGQAEAVHLWPTDEEGYPVAGPNDLVEGRDGSIWAVVHFVGRLARVLPGDGTVNEFFLPPVLGLPPTRVLPLWGEVAGDGSLWTAAYGADALVRADRDSPAARGGGE
;
A
#
# COMPACT_ATOMS: atom_id res chain seq x y z
N MET A 1 -24.41 -24.32 -35.41
CA MET A 1 -25.05 -23.82 -34.18
C MET A 1 -25.23 -25.00 -33.25
N PRO A 2 -24.80 -24.88 -31.98
CA PRO A 2 -24.06 -25.91 -31.29
C PRO A 2 -24.93 -26.73 -30.32
N GLY A 3 -24.47 -27.94 -30.02
CA GLY A 3 -25.06 -28.83 -29.05
C GLY A 3 -24.80 -28.38 -27.61
N THR A 4 -25.84 -28.51 -26.80
CA THR A 4 -25.85 -28.32 -25.34
C THR A 4 -25.10 -29.48 -24.67
N PRO A 5 -24.17 -29.23 -23.72
CA PRO A 5 -23.54 -30.30 -22.96
C PRO A 5 -24.40 -30.72 -21.78
N ALA A 6 -24.40 -32.03 -21.52
CA ALA A 6 -25.08 -32.70 -20.43
C ALA A 6 -24.36 -32.49 -19.09
N THR A 7 -25.15 -32.38 -18.02
CA THR A 7 -24.74 -32.50 -16.63
C THR A 7 -24.38 -33.97 -16.33
N PRO A 8 -23.31 -34.22 -15.57
CA PRO A 8 -23.45 -34.95 -14.31
C PRO A 8 -22.45 -34.40 -13.27
N GLY A 9 -22.57 -34.56 -11.95
CA GLY A 9 -23.40 -35.38 -11.09
C GLY A 9 -22.68 -35.33 -9.73
N VAL A 10 -23.41 -34.98 -8.67
CA VAL A 10 -22.87 -34.86 -7.31
C VAL A 10 -22.45 -36.25 -6.83
N ALA A 11 -21.19 -36.41 -6.40
CA ALA A 11 -20.71 -37.57 -5.68
C ALA A 11 -20.05 -37.11 -4.37
N HIS A 12 -20.68 -37.45 -3.24
CA HIS A 12 -20.10 -37.42 -1.90
C HIS A 12 -19.25 -38.68 -1.68
N ALA A 13 -18.03 -38.51 -1.18
CA ALA A 13 -17.21 -39.40 -0.33
C ALA A 13 -15.76 -38.90 -0.38
N GLN A 14 -14.90 -38.93 0.63
CA GLN A 14 -14.88 -39.42 2.00
C GLN A 14 -13.58 -38.85 2.62
N SER A 15 -13.55 -38.69 3.94
CA SER A 15 -12.35 -38.30 4.71
C SER A 15 -11.23 -39.35 4.59
N ALA A 16 -9.99 -38.90 4.36
CA ALA A 16 -8.78 -39.31 5.09
C ALA A 16 -7.53 -38.77 4.37
N GLY A 17 -6.61 -38.20 5.13
CA GLY A 17 -5.25 -37.93 4.70
C GLY A 17 -4.70 -36.67 5.32
N ASP A 18 -4.15 -36.77 6.53
CA ASP A 18 -3.23 -35.79 7.11
C ASP A 18 -2.05 -35.59 6.14
N GLY A 19 -2.19 -34.58 5.28
CA GLY A 19 -1.12 -34.09 4.43
C GLY A 19 -0.34 -33.06 5.21
N ALA A 20 0.77 -33.47 5.82
CA ALA A 20 1.78 -32.53 6.30
C ALA A 20 2.11 -31.54 5.17
N GLY A 21 1.94 -30.25 5.45
CA GLY A 21 2.41 -29.19 4.56
C GLY A 21 3.91 -29.36 4.26
N PRO A 22 4.41 -28.78 3.17
CA PRO A 22 5.83 -28.86 2.85
C PRO A 22 6.64 -28.39 4.06
N ALA A 23 7.59 -29.23 4.50
CA ALA A 23 8.55 -28.86 5.52
C ALA A 23 9.31 -27.60 5.07
N ALA A 24 9.66 -26.75 6.05
CA ALA A 24 10.47 -25.55 5.87
C ALA A 24 11.62 -25.82 4.88
N GLY A 25 11.62 -25.10 3.76
CA GLY A 25 12.75 -25.10 2.84
C GLY A 25 13.97 -24.47 3.51
N ASP A 26 15.16 -24.89 3.07
CA ASP A 26 16.42 -24.29 3.49
C ASP A 26 16.38 -22.75 3.30
N PRO A 27 17.05 -21.97 4.19
CA PRO A 27 17.09 -20.52 4.09
C PRO A 27 17.66 -20.07 2.74
N PRO A 28 17.19 -18.94 2.18
CA PRO A 28 17.59 -18.49 0.85
C PRO A 28 19.11 -18.25 0.79
N ALA A 29 19.73 -18.75 -0.28
CA ALA A 29 21.16 -18.70 -0.49
C ALA A 29 21.56 -17.40 -1.22
N GLY A 30 22.51 -16.66 -0.64
CA GLY A 30 23.32 -15.66 -1.33
C GLY A 30 22.95 -14.21 -1.04
N THR A 31 23.68 -13.56 -0.13
CA THR A 31 23.70 -12.10 0.01
C THR A 31 24.91 -11.55 -0.75
N GLU A 32 24.71 -10.95 -1.92
CA GLU A 32 25.73 -10.10 -2.54
C GLU A 32 25.59 -8.67 -1.99
N THR A 33 26.69 -8.05 -1.58
CA THR A 33 26.70 -6.66 -1.07
C THR A 33 27.39 -5.74 -2.06
N VAL A 34 26.71 -4.67 -2.49
CA VAL A 34 27.23 -3.71 -3.48
C VAL A 34 27.05 -2.28 -2.97
N GLU A 35 28.02 -1.40 -3.20
CA GLU A 35 27.94 0.03 -2.87
C GLU A 35 27.02 0.78 -3.85
N LEU A 36 26.22 1.72 -3.33
CA LEU A 36 25.24 2.49 -4.09
C LEU A 36 25.77 3.88 -4.46
N GLU A 37 25.61 4.25 -5.72
CA GLU A 37 25.94 5.58 -6.21
C GLU A 37 24.74 6.52 -6.17
N ARG A 38 24.97 7.78 -5.78
CA ARG A 38 23.99 8.85 -5.98
C ARG A 38 23.94 9.21 -7.46
N ALA A 39 22.75 9.21 -8.05
CA ALA A 39 22.60 9.64 -9.44
C ALA A 39 22.68 11.17 -9.55
N ALA A 40 23.32 11.65 -10.62
CA ALA A 40 23.22 13.05 -11.01
C ALA A 40 21.76 13.39 -11.39
N THR A 41 21.17 14.35 -10.70
CA THR A 41 19.81 14.84 -10.96
C THR A 41 19.82 15.88 -12.08
N ALA A 42 18.93 15.77 -13.06
CA ALA A 42 18.69 16.86 -13.99
C ALA A 42 17.93 18.00 -13.29
N PRO A 43 18.18 19.28 -13.64
CA PRO A 43 17.36 20.38 -13.14
C PRO A 43 15.90 20.16 -13.52
N VAL A 44 14.99 20.41 -12.56
CA VAL A 44 13.55 20.36 -12.76
C VAL A 44 13.20 21.34 -13.88
N ARG A 45 12.64 20.84 -14.99
CA ARG A 45 12.13 21.74 -16.04
C ARG A 45 10.87 22.42 -15.52
N PRO A 46 10.67 23.73 -15.77
CA PRO A 46 9.38 24.36 -15.55
C PRO A 46 8.37 23.75 -16.53
N PHE A 47 7.40 23.01 -16.01
CA PHE A 47 6.25 22.50 -16.77
C PHE A 47 5.07 23.48 -16.69
N PRO A 48 4.19 23.52 -17.70
CA PRO A 48 3.04 24.42 -17.74
C PRO A 48 2.14 24.24 -16.52
N VAL A 49 1.48 25.34 -16.16
CA VAL A 49 0.86 25.57 -14.86
C VAL A 49 -0.38 24.69 -14.64
N SER A 50 -0.45 24.24 -13.39
CA SER A 50 -1.49 23.52 -12.67
C SER A 50 -2.90 24.09 -12.85
N LEU A 51 -3.91 23.23 -12.75
CA LEU A 51 -5.23 23.67 -12.27
C LEU A 51 -5.07 24.17 -10.82
N GLU A 52 -5.54 25.38 -10.53
CA GLU A 52 -5.56 25.88 -9.15
C GLU A 52 -6.55 25.05 -8.31
N PRO A 53 -6.20 24.68 -7.06
CA PRO A 53 -7.19 24.20 -6.10
C PRO A 53 -8.36 25.20 -6.02
N ARG A 54 -9.55 24.74 -5.62
CA ARG A 54 -10.59 25.68 -5.20
C ARG A 54 -10.02 26.53 -4.06
N GLY A 55 -10.09 27.85 -4.23
CA GLY A 55 -9.30 28.85 -3.51
C GLY A 55 -9.22 28.64 -2.01
N ASP A 56 -7.98 28.58 -1.51
CA ASP A 56 -7.47 28.94 -0.17
C ASP A 56 -6.19 28.13 0.17
N VAL A 57 -5.94 26.98 -0.48
CA VAL A 57 -4.75 26.14 -0.26
C VAL A 57 -3.54 26.67 -1.05
N GLN A 58 -2.47 27.03 -0.34
CA GLN A 58 -1.19 27.41 -0.94
C GLN A 58 -0.44 26.16 -1.43
N VAL A 59 0.15 26.24 -2.62
CA VAL A 59 0.99 25.16 -3.18
C VAL A 59 2.39 25.71 -3.45
N GLU A 60 3.39 25.14 -2.79
CA GLU A 60 4.81 25.44 -2.99
C GLU A 60 5.50 24.30 -3.75
N ARG A 61 6.50 24.61 -4.58
CA ARG A 61 7.22 23.61 -5.38
C ARG A 61 8.64 23.46 -4.88
N HIS A 62 9.11 22.23 -4.71
CA HIS A 62 10.38 21.94 -4.05
C HIS A 62 11.29 21.03 -4.89
N GLY A 63 12.60 21.13 -4.65
CA GLY A 63 13.64 20.29 -5.25
C GLY A 63 15.07 20.76 -4.90
N PRO A 64 16.11 19.99 -5.26
CA PRO A 64 16.07 18.70 -5.95
C PRO A 64 15.80 17.51 -5.01
N LEU A 65 15.15 16.48 -5.54
CA LEU A 65 15.03 15.18 -4.89
C LEU A 65 16.35 14.40 -4.98
N GLU A 66 16.62 13.55 -3.99
CA GLU A 66 17.79 12.68 -3.99
C GLU A 66 17.43 11.32 -4.59
N ILE A 67 18.25 10.81 -5.51
CA ILE A 67 18.02 9.52 -6.19
C ILE A 67 19.17 8.55 -5.91
N TRP A 68 18.80 7.35 -5.50
CA TRP A 68 19.68 6.22 -5.22
C TRP A 68 19.37 5.13 -6.24
N ARG A 69 20.28 4.91 -7.19
CA ARG A 69 20.12 3.80 -8.13
C ARG A 69 20.51 2.51 -7.43
N LEU A 70 19.67 1.48 -7.57
CA LEU A 70 20.03 0.13 -7.18
C LEU A 70 21.09 -0.41 -8.17
N PRO A 71 21.89 -1.40 -7.76
CA PRO A 71 23.08 -1.82 -8.52
C PRO A 71 22.75 -2.66 -9.75
N GLU A 72 21.51 -3.15 -9.86
CA GLU A 72 21.03 -4.01 -10.93
C GLU A 72 19.79 -3.40 -11.59
N THR A 73 19.60 -3.67 -12.88
CA THR A 73 18.39 -3.30 -13.61
C THR A 73 17.38 -4.44 -13.59
N GLY A 74 16.09 -4.12 -13.59
CA GLY A 74 15.02 -5.12 -13.55
C GLY A 74 14.84 -5.73 -12.16
N LEU A 75 15.19 -5.00 -11.10
CA LEU A 75 14.88 -5.38 -9.71
C LEU A 75 13.41 -5.09 -9.38
N GLY A 76 12.84 -4.02 -9.96
CA GLY A 76 11.46 -3.60 -9.73
C GLY A 76 11.17 -3.37 -8.24
N PRO A 77 11.86 -2.43 -7.57
CA PRO A 77 11.55 -2.09 -6.20
C PRO A 77 10.11 -1.57 -6.14
N PHE A 78 9.30 -2.19 -5.29
CA PHE A 78 7.87 -1.95 -5.25
C PHE A 78 7.51 -1.20 -3.98
N ASP A 79 7.34 -1.89 -2.85
CA ASP A 79 7.09 -1.27 -1.54
C ASP A 79 8.38 -1.13 -0.71
N LEU A 80 8.38 -0.27 0.30
CA LEU A 80 9.50 -0.08 1.22
C LEU A 80 9.09 0.19 2.67
N VAL A 81 9.93 -0.22 3.62
CA VAL A 81 9.85 0.20 5.03
C VAL A 81 11.21 0.48 5.61
N MET A 82 11.28 1.32 6.65
CA MET A 82 12.52 1.65 7.32
C MET A 82 12.64 0.92 8.66
N ASP A 83 13.77 0.26 8.87
CA ASP A 83 14.14 -0.35 10.14
C ASP A 83 15.60 -0.03 10.49
N GLY A 84 15.83 0.59 11.65
CA GLY A 84 17.19 0.85 12.14
C GLY A 84 18.11 1.67 11.21
N GLY A 85 17.57 2.43 10.24
CA GLY A 85 18.34 3.13 9.21
C GLY A 85 18.63 2.31 7.94
N ALA A 86 18.12 1.09 7.85
CA ALA A 86 18.04 0.32 6.62
C ALA A 86 16.64 0.44 5.99
N LEU A 87 16.59 0.53 4.67
CA LEU A 87 15.36 0.38 3.89
C LEU A 87 15.23 -1.06 3.44
N TRP A 88 14.11 -1.68 3.74
CA TRP A 88 13.72 -2.99 3.22
C TRP A 88 12.74 -2.79 2.08
N LEU A 89 12.87 -3.57 1.01
CA LEU A 89 12.15 -3.39 -0.25
C LEU A 89 11.53 -4.71 -0.69
N THR A 90 10.29 -4.70 -1.20
CA THR A 90 9.85 -5.79 -2.08
C THR A 90 10.45 -5.60 -3.47
N LEU A 91 10.95 -6.68 -4.07
CA LEU A 91 11.54 -6.70 -5.40
C LEU A 91 10.70 -7.58 -6.32
N TYR A 92 10.09 -6.99 -7.34
CA TYR A 92 9.31 -7.69 -8.35
C TYR A 92 9.26 -6.85 -9.63
N ALA A 93 9.88 -7.31 -10.72
CA ALA A 93 9.95 -6.53 -11.97
C ALA A 93 8.78 -6.73 -12.94
N GLY A 94 7.74 -7.48 -12.57
CA GLY A 94 6.65 -7.83 -13.49
C GLY A 94 7.09 -8.86 -14.55
N GLU A 95 6.11 -9.56 -15.14
CA GLU A 95 6.30 -10.58 -16.19
C GLU A 95 7.24 -11.76 -15.83
N GLY A 96 7.66 -11.89 -14.57
CA GLY A 96 8.53 -12.99 -14.12
C GLY A 96 9.94 -12.99 -14.71
N THR A 97 10.41 -11.85 -15.23
CA THR A 97 11.73 -11.74 -15.89
C THR A 97 12.85 -11.22 -14.99
N GLY A 98 12.52 -10.60 -13.85
CA GLY A 98 13.47 -10.12 -12.84
C GLY A 98 13.50 -10.98 -11.56
N PRO A 99 14.45 -10.74 -10.65
CA PRO A 99 14.50 -11.43 -9.37
C PRO A 99 13.25 -11.14 -8.53
N VAL A 100 12.83 -12.14 -7.76
CA VAL A 100 11.74 -12.06 -6.79
C VAL A 100 12.35 -12.18 -5.41
N GLY A 101 12.23 -11.14 -4.60
CA GLY A 101 12.91 -11.15 -3.31
C GLY A 101 12.66 -9.93 -2.45
N ILE A 102 13.48 -9.85 -1.40
CA ILE A 102 13.55 -8.69 -0.51
C ILE A 102 14.91 -8.01 -0.68
N GLY A 103 14.89 -6.72 -0.97
CA GLY A 103 16.07 -5.87 -0.99
C GLY A 103 16.30 -5.21 0.36
N ARG A 104 17.56 -4.98 0.72
CA ARG A 104 17.97 -4.23 1.91
C ARG A 104 19.01 -3.18 1.51
N VAL A 105 18.70 -1.91 1.75
CA VAL A 105 19.59 -0.78 1.54
C VAL A 105 19.97 -0.17 2.88
N ASP A 106 21.23 -0.28 3.26
CA ASP A 106 21.77 0.46 4.40
C ASP A 106 21.97 1.93 3.97
N THR A 107 21.22 2.86 4.57
CA THR A 107 21.28 4.27 4.17
C THR A 107 22.55 4.99 4.66
N GLY A 108 23.20 4.48 5.70
CA GLY A 108 24.44 5.03 6.23
C GLY A 108 25.65 4.55 5.44
N ALA A 109 25.78 3.24 5.30
CA ALA A 109 26.86 2.57 4.57
C ALA A 109 26.69 2.62 3.05
N ARG A 110 25.47 2.91 2.56
CA ARG A 110 25.10 2.90 1.14
C ARG A 110 25.35 1.57 0.48
N THR A 111 24.96 0.49 1.14
CA THR A 111 25.12 -0.85 0.60
C THR A 111 23.77 -1.48 0.32
N PHE A 112 23.66 -2.14 -0.82
CA PHE A 112 22.52 -2.98 -1.17
C PHE A 112 22.86 -4.45 -1.00
N SER A 113 21.91 -5.21 -0.49
CA SER A 113 21.89 -6.67 -0.50
C SER A 113 20.48 -7.16 -0.78
N ARG A 114 20.32 -8.41 -1.20
CA ARG A 114 19.00 -9.01 -1.41
C ARG A 114 18.98 -10.46 -0.92
N MET A 115 17.77 -10.92 -0.62
CA MET A 115 17.46 -12.32 -0.38
C MET A 115 16.35 -12.77 -1.32
N ASP A 116 16.44 -13.99 -1.84
CA ASP A 116 15.40 -14.57 -2.67
C ASP A 116 14.20 -14.99 -1.80
N LEU A 117 13.00 -14.88 -2.37
CA LEU A 117 11.77 -15.42 -1.79
C LEU A 117 11.37 -16.74 -2.49
N PRO A 118 10.47 -17.55 -1.90
CA PRO A 118 10.01 -18.79 -2.52
C PRO A 118 9.51 -18.59 -3.96
N ALA A 119 9.81 -19.56 -4.83
CA ALA A 119 9.42 -19.51 -6.23
C ALA A 119 7.90 -19.41 -6.40
N GLY A 120 7.46 -18.50 -7.27
CA GLY A 120 6.04 -18.25 -7.55
C GLY A 120 5.37 -17.24 -6.61
N MET A 121 6.08 -16.74 -5.59
CA MET A 121 5.62 -15.60 -4.80
C MET A 121 5.68 -14.31 -5.63
N ILE A 122 4.73 -13.41 -5.39
CA ILE A 122 4.73 -12.06 -5.96
C ILE A 122 4.68 -11.09 -4.80
N PRO A 123 5.85 -10.64 -4.29
CA PRO A 123 5.93 -9.78 -3.13
C PRO A 123 5.32 -8.41 -3.49
N TYR A 124 4.25 -8.06 -2.79
CA TYR A 124 3.51 -6.83 -3.02
C TYR A 124 3.91 -5.79 -1.98
N THR A 125 3.23 -5.74 -0.84
CA THR A 125 3.59 -4.86 0.28
C THR A 125 4.50 -5.54 1.28
N LEU A 126 5.25 -4.72 2.03
CA LEU A 126 5.91 -5.13 3.25
C LEU A 126 5.63 -4.16 4.40
N ARG A 127 5.54 -4.69 5.63
CA ARG A 127 5.35 -3.90 6.85
C ARG A 127 6.27 -4.38 7.97
N LEU A 128 6.81 -3.45 8.74
CA LEU A 128 7.56 -3.76 9.95
C LEU A 128 6.59 -3.93 11.13
N ALA A 129 6.59 -5.11 11.75
CA ALA A 129 5.81 -5.40 12.93
C ALA A 129 6.49 -4.84 14.20
N PRO A 130 5.73 -4.63 15.30
CA PRO A 130 6.29 -4.12 16.56
C PRO A 130 7.38 -5.00 17.18
N ASP A 131 7.44 -6.29 16.82
CA ASP A 131 8.48 -7.23 17.24
C ASP A 131 9.76 -7.16 16.38
N GLY A 132 9.80 -6.26 15.40
CA GLY A 132 10.90 -6.09 14.46
C GLY A 132 10.84 -7.01 13.23
N ALA A 133 9.86 -7.91 13.12
CA ALA A 133 9.76 -8.77 11.96
C ALA A 133 9.18 -8.03 10.75
N LEU A 134 9.66 -8.34 9.55
CA LEU A 134 9.05 -7.88 8.31
C LEU A 134 7.95 -8.83 7.89
N TRP A 135 6.79 -8.31 7.54
CA TRP A 135 5.67 -9.07 7.00
C TRP A 135 5.48 -8.71 5.53
N VAL A 136 5.45 -9.71 4.67
CA VAL A 136 5.41 -9.55 3.21
C VAL A 136 4.18 -10.24 2.65
N ALA A 137 3.44 -9.51 1.82
CA ALA A 137 2.24 -10.00 1.16
C ALA A 137 2.57 -10.66 -0.18
N ASP A 138 1.93 -11.79 -0.48
CA ASP A 138 1.91 -12.39 -1.82
C ASP A 138 0.65 -11.98 -2.58
N TYR A 139 0.78 -11.11 -3.57
CA TYR A 139 -0.36 -10.60 -4.34
C TYR A 139 -0.04 -10.29 -5.79
N GLU A 140 -0.99 -10.62 -6.66
CA GLU A 140 -0.95 -10.27 -8.07
C GLU A 140 -2.36 -9.86 -8.54
N PHE A 141 -2.43 -8.72 -9.23
CA PHE A 141 -3.68 -8.23 -9.81
C PHE A 141 -4.17 -9.17 -10.91
N ALA A 142 -5.46 -9.51 -10.87
CA ALA A 142 -6.14 -10.32 -11.90
C ALA A 142 -5.53 -11.73 -12.11
N ALA A 143 -4.86 -12.25 -11.10
CA ALA A 143 -4.29 -13.58 -11.14
C ALA A 143 -5.33 -14.68 -10.90
N GLU A 144 -5.13 -15.81 -11.57
CA GLU A 144 -5.91 -17.03 -11.32
C GLU A 144 -5.77 -17.50 -9.86
N PRO A 145 -6.78 -18.20 -9.32
CA PRO A 145 -6.73 -18.77 -7.97
C PRO A 145 -5.49 -19.66 -7.80
N ARG A 146 -4.70 -19.43 -6.75
CA ARG A 146 -3.53 -20.24 -6.39
C ARG A 146 -3.29 -20.21 -4.90
N GLN A 147 -2.61 -21.21 -4.35
CA GLN A 147 -2.16 -21.13 -2.96
C GLN A 147 -1.26 -19.89 -2.81
N ARG A 148 -1.64 -19.01 -1.88
CA ARG A 148 -0.89 -17.82 -1.52
C ARG A 148 -0.40 -17.90 -0.09
N PHE A 149 0.57 -17.06 0.22
CA PHE A 149 1.22 -17.02 1.51
C PHE A 149 1.38 -15.60 2.00
N VAL A 150 1.51 -15.48 3.31
CA VAL A 150 2.11 -14.33 3.96
C VAL A 150 3.46 -14.76 4.48
N ILE A 151 4.49 -13.96 4.30
CA ILE A 151 5.83 -14.28 4.78
C ILE A 151 6.18 -13.38 5.95
N ARG A 152 6.63 -13.96 7.06
CA ARG A 152 7.26 -13.26 8.17
C ARG A 152 8.77 -13.46 8.06
N ILE A 153 9.54 -12.39 8.12
CA ILE A 153 11.00 -12.41 7.99
C ILE A 153 11.61 -11.81 9.24
N ASP A 154 12.54 -12.52 9.85
CA ASP A 154 13.45 -11.98 10.85
C ASP A 154 14.57 -11.22 10.11
N PRO A 155 14.63 -9.87 10.20
CA PRO A 155 15.61 -9.08 9.47
C PRO A 155 17.06 -9.30 9.92
N ASP A 156 17.28 -9.74 11.16
CA ASP A 156 18.63 -9.99 11.71
C ASP A 156 19.13 -11.37 11.30
N ALA A 157 18.26 -12.38 11.36
CA ALA A 157 18.59 -13.74 10.97
C ALA A 157 18.47 -13.98 9.44
N LEU A 158 17.83 -13.07 8.71
CA LEU A 158 17.40 -13.26 7.31
C LEU A 158 16.61 -14.56 7.10
N ALA A 159 15.84 -14.95 8.10
CA ALA A 159 15.06 -16.19 8.11
C ALA A 159 13.60 -15.88 7.78
N ALA A 160 13.02 -16.61 6.82
CA ALA A 160 11.65 -16.44 6.37
C ALA A 160 10.76 -17.61 6.81
N GLU A 161 9.56 -17.30 7.29
CA GLU A 161 8.51 -18.25 7.62
C GLU A 161 7.26 -17.93 6.79
N ALA A 162 6.68 -18.96 6.17
CA ALA A 162 5.53 -18.82 5.29
C ALA A 162 4.24 -19.32 5.97
N TYR A 163 3.21 -18.47 5.96
CA TYR A 163 1.88 -18.76 6.47
C TYR A 163 0.92 -18.91 5.29
N PRO A 164 0.39 -20.12 5.03
CA PRO A 164 -0.56 -20.32 3.92
C PRO A 164 -1.87 -19.59 4.22
N LEU A 165 -2.39 -18.89 3.21
CA LEU A 165 -3.71 -18.28 3.29
C LEU A 165 -4.81 -19.35 3.13
N PRO A 166 -5.94 -19.23 3.87
CA PRO A 166 -6.96 -20.28 3.93
C PRO A 166 -7.72 -20.48 2.61
N ASP A 167 -7.82 -19.45 1.77
CA ASP A 167 -8.53 -19.48 0.50
C ASP A 167 -7.55 -19.21 -0.65
N PRO A 168 -7.52 -20.05 -1.70
CA PRO A 168 -6.71 -19.79 -2.91
C PRO A 168 -7.09 -18.49 -3.65
N ASN A 169 -8.26 -17.92 -3.36
CA ASN A 169 -8.66 -16.60 -3.84
C ASN A 169 -8.23 -15.46 -2.93
N ASP A 170 -7.64 -15.72 -1.76
CA ASP A 170 -7.10 -14.65 -0.94
C ASP A 170 -6.05 -13.87 -1.74
N GLY A 171 -5.99 -12.57 -1.49
CA GLY A 171 -5.05 -11.66 -2.11
C GLY A 171 -4.72 -10.56 -1.11
N VAL A 172 -3.75 -10.83 -0.24
CA VAL A 172 -3.36 -9.88 0.81
C VAL A 172 -2.66 -8.70 0.18
N THR A 173 -3.09 -7.48 0.48
CA THR A 173 -2.50 -6.26 -0.09
C THR A 173 -1.84 -5.37 0.94
N ASP A 174 -2.12 -5.55 2.23
CA ASP A 174 -1.56 -4.73 3.30
C ASP A 174 -1.68 -5.42 4.66
N PHE A 175 -0.90 -4.95 5.63
CA PHE A 175 -0.90 -5.42 7.02
C PHE A 175 -1.10 -4.27 8.01
N ALA A 176 -1.73 -4.59 9.15
CA ALA A 176 -1.75 -3.73 10.32
C ALA A 176 -1.52 -4.55 11.59
N PHE A 177 -0.87 -3.93 12.57
CA PHE A 177 -0.50 -4.55 13.84
C PHE A 177 -1.10 -3.76 15.01
N PRO A 178 -2.37 -4.00 15.36
CA PRO A 178 -2.98 -3.33 16.49
C PRO A 178 -2.27 -3.63 17.82
N PRO A 179 -2.43 -2.76 18.84
CA PRO A 179 -1.80 -2.95 20.15
C PRO A 179 -2.21 -4.23 20.90
N ASP A 180 -3.28 -4.90 20.48
CA ASP A 180 -3.72 -6.18 21.06
C ASP A 180 -2.85 -7.37 20.64
N GLY A 181 -1.87 -7.15 19.75
CA GLY A 181 -0.93 -8.17 19.28
C GLY A 181 -1.45 -9.03 18.13
N SER A 182 -2.65 -8.74 17.61
CA SER A 182 -3.16 -9.42 16.41
C SER A 182 -2.48 -8.92 15.12
N VAL A 183 -2.53 -9.73 14.06
CA VAL A 183 -2.08 -9.32 12.72
C VAL A 183 -3.31 -9.24 11.82
N TRP A 184 -3.60 -8.06 11.30
CA TRP A 184 -4.72 -7.84 10.39
C TRP A 184 -4.23 -7.66 8.96
N LEU A 185 -4.99 -8.20 8.01
CA LEU A 185 -4.61 -8.22 6.60
C LEU A 185 -5.76 -7.71 5.73
N ALA A 186 -5.45 -6.80 4.81
CA ALA A 186 -6.38 -6.37 3.78
C ALA A 186 -6.47 -7.45 2.69
N ASN A 187 -7.67 -7.94 2.39
CA ASN A 187 -7.87 -8.99 1.41
C ASN A 187 -8.65 -8.48 0.19
N TYR A 188 -7.94 -8.26 -0.90
CA TYR A 188 -8.48 -7.57 -2.07
C TYR A 188 -9.20 -8.50 -3.07
N ASN A 189 -8.79 -9.76 -3.19
CA ASN A 189 -9.35 -10.67 -4.18
C ASN A 189 -10.60 -11.38 -3.64
N ALA A 190 -10.51 -12.01 -2.46
CA ALA A 190 -11.64 -12.70 -1.83
C ALA A 190 -12.52 -11.78 -0.96
N GLY A 191 -12.11 -10.52 -0.75
CA GLY A 191 -12.86 -9.53 0.00
C GLY A 191 -12.66 -9.58 1.50
N GLY A 192 -12.96 -8.44 2.12
CA GLY A 192 -12.93 -8.28 3.57
C GLY A 192 -11.54 -8.12 4.17
N LEU A 193 -11.47 -8.48 5.43
CA LEU A 193 -10.28 -8.45 6.25
C LEU A 193 -9.99 -9.87 6.72
N LEU A 194 -8.71 -10.18 6.88
CA LEU A 194 -8.26 -11.37 7.57
C LEU A 194 -7.64 -10.96 8.89
N ARG A 195 -7.79 -11.79 9.91
CA ARG A 195 -7.09 -11.68 11.18
C ARG A 195 -6.30 -12.96 11.40
N LEU A 196 -4.98 -12.84 11.41
CA LEU A 196 -4.07 -13.93 11.72
C LEU A 196 -3.71 -13.85 13.21
N ASP A 197 -3.87 -14.98 13.91
CA ASP A 197 -3.22 -15.22 15.19
C ASP A 197 -1.81 -15.78 14.91
N PRO A 198 -0.74 -14.99 15.10
CA PRO A 198 0.62 -15.43 14.78
C PRO A 198 1.12 -16.57 15.70
N LEU A 199 0.50 -16.79 16.87
CA LEU A 199 0.87 -17.87 17.80
C LEU A 199 0.10 -19.17 17.53
N GLY A 200 -1.07 -19.08 16.89
CA GLY A 200 -1.97 -20.20 16.64
C GLY A 200 -2.11 -20.62 15.18
N GLY A 201 -1.67 -19.78 14.23
CA GLY A 201 -1.77 -20.02 12.79
C GLY A 201 -3.20 -19.95 12.24
N THR A 202 -4.19 -19.56 13.06
CA THR A 202 -5.58 -19.44 12.64
C THR A 202 -5.80 -18.11 11.93
N VAL A 203 -6.43 -18.18 10.75
CA VAL A 203 -6.85 -17.01 10.00
C VAL A 203 -8.37 -16.92 10.05
N ASP A 204 -8.89 -15.94 10.79
CA ASP A 204 -10.31 -15.60 10.78
C ASP A 204 -10.59 -14.61 9.65
N ARG A 205 -11.69 -14.81 8.92
CA ARG A 205 -12.16 -13.85 7.91
C ARG A 205 -13.28 -13.00 8.48
N LEU A 206 -13.12 -11.68 8.35
CA LEU A 206 -14.17 -10.71 8.56
C LEU A 206 -14.67 -10.24 7.20
N SER A 207 -15.84 -10.72 6.80
CA SER A 207 -16.41 -10.45 5.47
C SER A 207 -16.95 -9.03 5.40
N THR A 208 -16.65 -8.34 4.31
CA THR A 208 -17.22 -7.02 4.02
C THR A 208 -18.24 -7.17 2.88
N PRO A 209 -19.55 -7.35 3.18
CA PRO A 209 -20.55 -7.70 2.16
C PRO A 209 -20.63 -6.65 1.07
N ALA A 210 -20.84 -7.04 -0.20
CA ALA A 210 -20.98 -6.09 -1.29
C ALA A 210 -22.16 -5.13 -1.05
N PRO A 211 -22.08 -3.86 -1.51
CA PRO A 211 -23.24 -2.97 -1.52
C PRO A 211 -24.39 -3.59 -2.32
N ALA A 212 -25.63 -3.44 -1.83
CA ALA A 212 -26.81 -4.11 -2.40
C ALA A 212 -27.13 -3.71 -3.84
N ASP A 213 -26.67 -2.53 -4.28
CA ASP A 213 -26.83 -1.97 -5.62
C ASP A 213 -25.63 -2.23 -6.54
N SER A 214 -24.66 -3.02 -6.07
CA SER A 214 -23.43 -3.25 -6.82
C SER A 214 -23.61 -4.20 -8.00
N THR A 215 -23.03 -3.84 -9.14
CA THR A 215 -22.93 -4.67 -10.34
C THR A 215 -21.53 -5.25 -10.56
N ARG A 216 -20.58 -4.98 -9.64
CA ARG A 216 -19.17 -5.42 -9.77
C ARG A 216 -19.00 -6.86 -9.28
N THR A 217 -18.29 -7.68 -10.05
CA THR A 217 -18.17 -9.13 -9.82
C THR A 217 -16.74 -9.68 -9.74
N ALA A 218 -15.68 -8.88 -9.95
CA ALA A 218 -14.35 -9.44 -10.22
C ALA A 218 -13.16 -8.87 -9.40
N PHE A 219 -13.32 -7.78 -8.65
CA PHE A 219 -12.29 -7.25 -7.75
C PHE A 219 -13.00 -6.64 -6.55
N THR A 220 -12.83 -7.19 -5.36
CA THR A 220 -13.71 -6.88 -4.23
C THR A 220 -12.93 -6.98 -2.94
N GLY A 221 -12.68 -5.87 -2.24
CA GLY A 221 -12.15 -5.98 -0.89
C GLY A 221 -11.33 -4.79 -0.39
N ALA A 222 -10.75 -5.02 0.78
CA ALA A 222 -9.82 -4.09 1.41
C ALA A 222 -8.52 -4.05 0.62
N LEU A 223 -8.00 -2.84 0.39
CA LEU A 223 -6.76 -2.59 -0.35
C LEU A 223 -5.64 -2.06 0.55
N ARG A 224 -5.98 -1.20 1.51
CA ARG A 224 -5.05 -0.56 2.45
C ARG A 224 -5.62 -0.47 3.84
N LEU A 225 -4.74 -0.55 4.82
CA LEU A 225 -5.06 -0.48 6.23
C LEU A 225 -4.42 0.74 6.89
N ALA A 226 -5.08 1.27 7.92
CA ALA A 226 -4.53 2.25 8.84
C ALA A 226 -5.02 1.96 10.25
N LEU A 227 -4.22 2.33 11.25
CA LEU A 227 -4.65 2.37 12.64
C LEU A 227 -4.84 3.82 13.06
N ASP A 228 -5.92 4.11 13.77
CA ASP A 228 -6.03 5.39 14.48
C ASP A 228 -5.34 5.33 15.85
N GLY A 229 -5.30 6.47 16.54
CA GLY A 229 -4.64 6.60 17.85
C GLY A 229 -5.25 5.74 18.96
N ASP A 230 -6.47 5.22 18.77
CA ASP A 230 -7.14 4.30 19.70
C ASP A 230 -6.90 2.83 19.34
N GLY A 231 -6.15 2.55 18.27
CA GLY A 231 -5.91 1.21 17.74
C GLY A 231 -7.10 0.65 16.95
N THR A 232 -8.07 1.47 16.56
CA THR A 232 -9.13 1.04 15.63
C THR A 232 -8.51 0.83 14.27
N LEU A 233 -8.81 -0.32 13.65
CA LEU A 233 -8.40 -0.63 12.30
C LEU A 233 -9.35 0.02 11.31
N TRP A 234 -8.80 0.71 10.34
CA TRP A 234 -9.49 1.29 9.19
C TRP A 234 -9.00 0.61 7.92
N ALA A 235 -9.91 0.39 6.98
CA ALA A 235 -9.62 -0.24 5.71
C ALA A 235 -10.28 0.53 4.56
N VAL A 236 -9.53 0.69 3.47
CA VAL A 236 -10.06 1.24 2.22
C VAL A 236 -10.56 0.12 1.34
N GLU A 237 -11.82 0.19 0.90
CA GLU A 237 -12.38 -0.75 -0.07
C GLU A 237 -12.61 -0.06 -1.41
N SER A 238 -11.55 -0.05 -2.23
CA SER A 238 -11.51 0.69 -3.50
C SER A 238 -12.65 0.32 -4.44
N ALA A 239 -12.90 -0.99 -4.59
CA ALA A 239 -13.96 -1.51 -5.45
C ALA A 239 -15.38 -1.22 -4.95
N TRP A 240 -15.54 -0.84 -3.68
CA TRP A 240 -16.85 -0.53 -3.09
C TRP A 240 -17.06 0.95 -2.82
N ASN A 241 -16.06 1.80 -3.11
CA ASN A 241 -16.10 3.23 -2.80
C ASN A 241 -16.52 3.48 -1.34
N ARG A 242 -15.95 2.71 -0.41
CA ARG A 242 -16.26 2.81 1.01
C ARG A 242 -15.02 2.59 1.87
N LEU A 243 -15.15 2.91 3.14
CA LEU A 243 -14.23 2.47 4.17
C LEU A 243 -14.92 1.41 5.04
N ALA A 244 -14.10 0.56 5.65
CA ALA A 244 -14.51 -0.26 6.76
C ALA A 244 -13.69 0.13 7.99
N ARG A 245 -14.26 0.03 9.18
CA ARG A 245 -13.48 0.09 10.42
C ARG A 245 -13.95 -0.95 11.43
N VAL A 246 -13.02 -1.45 12.22
CA VAL A 246 -13.27 -2.45 13.26
C VAL A 246 -12.34 -2.16 14.43
N ARG A 247 -12.84 -2.32 15.66
CA ARG A 247 -11.97 -2.28 16.85
C ARG A 247 -11.42 -3.67 17.11
N PRO A 248 -10.10 -3.88 16.97
CA PRO A 248 -9.45 -5.12 17.37
C PRO A 248 -9.72 -5.42 18.85
N GLY A 249 -9.91 -6.68 19.21
CA GLY A 249 -10.26 -7.10 20.56
C GLY A 249 -11.70 -6.83 21.01
N ALA A 250 -12.54 -6.15 20.22
CA ALA A 250 -13.97 -6.12 20.48
C ALA A 250 -14.52 -7.55 20.30
N ALA A 251 -14.86 -8.21 21.41
CA ALA A 251 -15.64 -9.44 21.34
C ALA A 251 -16.88 -9.17 20.47
N ALA A 252 -17.17 -10.09 19.55
CA ALA A 252 -18.38 -10.07 18.75
C ALA A 252 -19.61 -9.88 19.67
N GLY A 253 -20.08 -8.64 19.85
CA GLY A 253 -21.30 -8.37 20.62
C GLY A 253 -21.34 -7.20 21.62
N THR A 254 -20.32 -6.35 21.81
CA THR A 254 -20.44 -5.24 22.80
C THR A 254 -20.16 -3.82 22.30
N ALA A 255 -19.96 -3.59 20.99
CA ALA A 255 -19.77 -2.23 20.49
C ALA A 255 -21.11 -1.56 20.15
N THR A 256 -21.47 -0.49 20.88
CA THR A 256 -22.45 0.49 20.40
C THR A 256 -21.82 1.29 19.24
N PRO A 257 -22.41 1.32 18.03
CA PRO A 257 -21.84 2.06 16.91
C PRO A 257 -21.86 3.58 17.16
N PRO A 258 -20.84 4.33 16.72
CA PRO A 258 -20.89 5.79 16.67
C PRO A 258 -22.04 6.27 15.78
N ALA A 259 -22.61 7.42 16.10
CA ALA A 259 -23.75 7.95 15.36
C ALA A 259 -23.36 8.25 13.89
N GLY A 260 -23.85 7.44 12.94
CA GLY A 260 -23.71 7.68 11.50
C GLY A 260 -23.41 6.46 10.62
N GLY A 261 -22.96 5.33 11.21
CA GLY A 261 -22.74 4.08 10.47
C GLY A 261 -23.95 3.15 10.50
N ALA A 262 -24.22 2.46 9.38
CA ALA A 262 -25.16 1.33 9.40
C ALA A 262 -24.43 0.09 9.96
N PRO A 263 -24.96 -0.62 10.97
CA PRO A 263 -24.39 -1.89 11.39
C PRO A 263 -24.48 -2.88 10.20
N ALA A 264 -23.41 -3.63 9.96
CA ALA A 264 -23.51 -4.81 9.11
C ALA A 264 -24.53 -5.76 9.76
N GLY A 265 -25.51 -6.23 8.98
CA GLY A 265 -26.76 -6.82 9.46
C GLY A 265 -26.61 -7.84 10.60
N ASP A 266 -27.53 -7.75 11.58
CA ASP A 266 -27.56 -8.54 12.79
C ASP A 266 -27.61 -10.06 12.50
N GLY A 267 -26.50 -10.78 12.72
CA GLY A 267 -26.51 -12.24 12.83
C GLY A 267 -25.33 -13.02 12.23
N ASP A 268 -24.41 -12.40 11.46
CA ASP A 268 -23.23 -13.10 10.94
C ASP A 268 -22.02 -12.93 11.88
N PRO A 269 -21.50 -13.99 12.51
CA PRO A 269 -20.27 -13.89 13.31
C PRO A 269 -19.08 -13.34 12.51
N GLY A 270 -19.10 -13.46 11.17
CA GLY A 270 -18.09 -12.92 10.26
C GLY A 270 -18.16 -11.41 10.01
N THR A 271 -19.06 -10.66 10.64
CA THR A 271 -19.16 -9.19 10.50
C THR A 271 -19.20 -8.44 11.84
N ALA A 272 -19.07 -9.15 12.96
CA ALA A 272 -19.26 -8.56 14.27
C ALA A 272 -18.20 -7.47 14.59
N GLY A 273 -18.65 -6.30 15.03
CA GLY A 273 -17.77 -5.15 15.33
C GLY A 273 -17.28 -4.38 14.10
N LEU A 274 -17.65 -4.81 12.89
CA LEU A 274 -17.38 -4.12 11.63
C LEU A 274 -18.39 -2.98 11.41
N GLU A 275 -17.88 -1.79 11.14
CA GLU A 275 -18.66 -0.65 10.68
C GLU A 275 -18.26 -0.31 9.24
N LEU A 276 -19.26 -0.22 8.36
CA LEU A 276 -19.07 0.17 6.96
C LEU A 276 -19.46 1.64 6.79
N LEU A 277 -18.54 2.42 6.26
CA LEU A 277 -18.66 3.86 6.10
C LEU A 277 -18.67 4.21 4.61
N SER A 278 -19.75 4.79 4.12
CA SER A 278 -19.80 5.32 2.77
C SER A 278 -18.82 6.48 2.62
N LEU A 279 -18.13 6.51 1.48
CA LEU A 279 -17.36 7.69 1.12
C LEU A 279 -18.29 8.86 0.77
N PRO A 280 -17.74 10.09 0.81
CA PRO A 280 -18.44 11.27 0.32
C PRO A 280 -18.95 11.08 -1.11
N LEU A 281 -20.12 11.64 -1.40
CA LEU A 281 -20.77 11.49 -2.70
C LEU A 281 -19.84 11.95 -3.84
N GLY A 282 -19.69 11.10 -4.86
CA GLY A 282 -18.86 11.37 -6.03
C GLY A 282 -17.37 11.06 -5.85
N PHE A 283 -16.98 10.44 -4.73
CA PHE A 283 -15.65 9.88 -4.52
C PHE A 283 -15.63 8.39 -4.88
N THR A 284 -14.66 7.97 -5.68
CA THR A 284 -14.62 6.63 -6.27
C THR A 284 -13.20 6.06 -6.27
N ALA A 285 -13.08 4.76 -6.02
CA ALA A 285 -11.80 4.06 -5.96
C ALA A 285 -10.76 4.78 -5.06
N PRO A 286 -11.06 4.94 -3.75
CA PRO A 286 -10.03 5.32 -2.78
C PRO A 286 -8.86 4.32 -2.80
N VAL A 287 -7.65 4.78 -2.49
CA VAL A 287 -6.46 3.89 -2.39
C VAL A 287 -5.71 4.09 -1.09
N GLY A 288 -4.96 5.18 -0.94
CA GLY A 288 -4.19 5.46 0.28
C GLY A 288 -5.09 5.89 1.42
N ILE A 289 -4.68 5.61 2.67
CA ILE A 289 -5.39 6.04 3.87
C ILE A 289 -4.43 6.38 5.01
N VAL A 290 -4.71 7.49 5.69
CA VAL A 290 -4.13 7.86 6.98
C VAL A 290 -5.26 8.34 7.88
N VAL A 291 -5.20 8.02 9.17
CA VAL A 291 -6.20 8.47 10.15
C VAL A 291 -5.51 9.24 11.28
N GLN A 292 -5.72 10.56 11.29
CA GLN A 292 -5.19 11.48 12.29
C GLN A 292 -6.31 11.95 13.23
N GLY A 293 -6.38 11.35 14.42
CA GLY A 293 -7.48 11.61 15.36
C GLY A 293 -8.82 11.22 14.75
N ASP A 294 -9.70 12.21 14.54
CA ASP A 294 -11.02 12.01 13.91
C ASP A 294 -11.04 12.28 12.40
N THR A 295 -9.89 12.65 11.83
CA THR A 295 -9.75 13.06 10.44
C THR A 295 -9.18 11.93 9.61
N VAL A 296 -9.91 11.53 8.58
CA VAL A 296 -9.47 10.53 7.61
C VAL A 296 -8.95 11.26 6.39
N TRP A 297 -7.75 10.89 5.96
CA TRP A 297 -7.12 11.30 4.71
C TRP A 297 -7.17 10.15 3.73
N THR A 298 -7.56 10.40 2.48
CA THR A 298 -7.54 9.37 1.43
C THR A 298 -7.25 9.95 0.06
N THR A 299 -6.65 9.15 -0.81
CA THR A 299 -6.44 9.50 -2.21
C THR A 299 -7.53 8.92 -3.09
N GLU A 300 -8.01 9.71 -4.05
CA GLU A 300 -8.85 9.21 -5.15
C GLU A 300 -7.97 8.94 -6.36
N HIS A 301 -7.87 7.67 -6.74
CA HIS A 301 -6.99 7.29 -7.83
C HIS A 301 -7.45 7.81 -9.20
N PRO A 302 -8.68 7.52 -9.69
CA PRO A 302 -9.15 8.04 -10.97
C PRO A 302 -9.48 9.54 -10.92
N GLY A 303 -9.89 10.05 -9.76
CA GLY A 303 -10.21 11.47 -9.58
C GLY A 303 -9.02 12.38 -9.35
N SER A 304 -7.81 11.81 -9.26
CA SER A 304 -6.54 12.55 -9.13
C SER A 304 -6.56 13.57 -7.99
N ARG A 305 -7.08 13.19 -6.82
CA ARG A 305 -7.23 14.13 -5.70
C ARG A 305 -6.93 13.55 -4.33
N LEU A 306 -6.46 14.43 -3.44
CA LEU A 306 -6.33 14.18 -2.00
C LEU A 306 -7.52 14.77 -1.28
N LEU A 307 -8.14 13.98 -0.42
CA LEU A 307 -9.28 14.38 0.37
C LEU A 307 -8.99 14.22 1.86
N ARG A 308 -9.52 15.12 2.67
CA ARG A 308 -9.70 14.92 4.10
C ARG A 308 -11.16 15.08 4.50
N TRP A 309 -11.60 14.30 5.48
CA TRP A 309 -12.94 14.45 6.03
C TRP A 309 -13.02 13.84 7.43
N ARG A 310 -14.07 14.21 8.15
CA ARG A 310 -14.48 13.52 9.38
C ARG A 310 -15.69 12.64 9.06
N PRO A 311 -15.77 11.39 9.55
CA PRO A 311 -16.97 10.58 9.39
C PRO A 311 -18.23 11.32 9.85
N GLY A 312 -19.27 11.36 9.01
CA GLY A 312 -20.49 12.15 9.25
C GLY A 312 -20.39 13.64 8.95
N GLY A 313 -19.20 14.15 8.64
CA GLY A 313 -18.95 15.52 8.20
C GLY A 313 -18.90 15.67 6.68
N GLN A 314 -18.67 16.91 6.23
CA GLN A 314 -18.38 17.19 4.82
C GLN A 314 -16.92 16.90 4.51
N ALA A 315 -16.69 16.50 3.26
CA ALA A 315 -15.36 16.22 2.77
C ALA A 315 -14.78 17.40 2.02
N GLU A 316 -13.48 17.59 2.18
CA GLU A 316 -12.71 18.68 1.63
C GLU A 316 -11.63 18.11 0.71
N ALA A 317 -11.63 18.55 -0.56
CA ALA A 317 -10.52 18.27 -1.45
C ALA A 317 -9.36 19.19 -1.06
N VAL A 318 -8.29 18.61 -0.56
CA VAL A 318 -7.10 19.34 -0.11
C VAL A 318 -6.19 19.65 -1.29
N HIS A 319 -6.07 18.73 -2.23
CA HIS A 319 -5.22 18.90 -3.39
C HIS A 319 -5.76 18.16 -4.61
N LEU A 320 -5.56 18.74 -5.79
CA LEU A 320 -5.93 18.17 -7.09
C LEU A 320 -4.67 18.08 -7.93
N TRP A 321 -4.35 16.88 -8.41
CA TRP A 321 -3.29 16.67 -9.38
C TRP A 321 -3.84 16.80 -10.80
N PRO A 322 -3.04 17.31 -11.74
CA PRO A 322 -3.45 17.41 -13.13
C PRO A 322 -3.64 16.02 -13.76
N THR A 323 -4.60 15.98 -14.68
CA THR A 323 -4.85 14.86 -15.58
C THR A 323 -4.25 15.16 -16.95
N ASP A 324 -4.11 14.14 -17.80
CA ASP A 324 -3.58 14.24 -19.17
C ASP A 324 -2.13 14.76 -19.27
N GLU A 325 -1.35 14.62 -18.20
CA GLU A 325 0.09 14.88 -18.19
C GLU A 325 0.87 13.65 -18.64
N GLU A 326 1.92 13.88 -19.45
CA GLU A 326 2.87 12.84 -19.89
C GLU A 326 2.23 11.61 -20.56
N GLY A 327 1.01 11.76 -21.09
CA GLY A 327 0.26 10.68 -21.73
C GLY A 327 -0.59 9.84 -20.78
N TYR A 328 -0.70 10.22 -19.51
CA TYR A 328 -1.57 9.56 -18.53
C TYR A 328 -2.88 10.33 -18.33
N PRO A 329 -4.05 9.68 -18.48
CA PRO A 329 -5.35 10.34 -18.30
C PRO A 329 -5.67 10.67 -16.83
N VAL A 330 -4.90 10.15 -15.87
CA VAL A 330 -5.06 10.37 -14.43
C VAL A 330 -3.69 10.45 -13.77
N ALA A 331 -3.57 11.20 -12.68
CA ALA A 331 -2.32 11.34 -11.92
C ALA A 331 -1.99 10.11 -11.06
N GLY A 332 -3.03 9.39 -10.61
CA GLY A 332 -2.90 8.16 -9.83
C GLY A 332 -2.22 8.33 -8.47
N PRO A 333 -2.77 9.14 -7.54
CA PRO A 333 -2.29 9.20 -6.17
C PRO A 333 -2.52 7.85 -5.46
N ASN A 334 -1.43 7.18 -5.09
CA ASN A 334 -1.44 5.76 -4.71
C ASN A 334 -1.25 5.54 -3.20
N ASP A 335 -0.40 6.33 -2.54
CA ASP A 335 -0.06 6.09 -1.13
C ASP A 335 -0.12 7.37 -0.29
N LEU A 336 -0.38 7.19 1.01
CA LEU A 336 -0.35 8.24 2.01
C LEU A 336 0.45 7.77 3.22
N VAL A 337 1.30 8.66 3.73
CA VAL A 337 2.11 8.39 4.93
C VAL A 337 2.06 9.59 5.85
N GLU A 338 1.83 9.34 7.14
CA GLU A 338 1.90 10.38 8.16
C GLU A 338 3.35 10.66 8.56
N GLY A 339 3.75 11.93 8.50
CA GLY A 339 5.00 12.39 9.08
C GLY A 339 4.91 12.57 10.60
N ARG A 340 6.02 12.39 11.31
CA ARG A 340 6.09 12.55 12.78
C ARG A 340 5.72 13.95 13.28
N ASP A 341 5.75 14.94 12.40
CA ASP A 341 5.33 16.32 12.67
C ASP A 341 3.85 16.57 12.38
N GLY A 342 3.09 15.54 12.01
CA GLY A 342 1.68 15.63 11.65
C GLY A 342 1.44 16.04 10.20
N SER A 343 2.48 16.16 9.37
CA SER A 343 2.31 16.33 7.91
C SER A 343 1.75 15.07 7.25
N ILE A 344 1.07 15.23 6.12
CA ILE A 344 0.62 14.12 5.29
C ILE A 344 1.44 14.11 4.00
N TRP A 345 2.21 13.05 3.81
CA TRP A 345 2.89 12.79 2.55
C TRP A 345 2.00 11.98 1.62
N ALA A 346 2.03 12.31 0.33
CA ALA A 346 1.34 11.59 -0.73
C ALA A 346 2.31 11.20 -1.83
N VAL A 347 2.15 9.97 -2.33
CA VAL A 347 2.91 9.42 -3.46
C VAL A 347 1.98 9.29 -4.67
N VAL A 348 2.41 9.84 -5.81
CA VAL A 348 1.56 10.00 -7.01
C VAL A 348 2.26 9.44 -8.24
N HIS A 349 1.79 8.29 -8.70
CA HIS A 349 2.67 7.41 -9.47
C HIS A 349 2.73 7.72 -10.97
N PHE A 350 1.64 8.10 -11.63
CA PHE A 350 1.62 8.20 -13.09
C PHE A 350 2.26 9.50 -13.59
N VAL A 351 2.19 10.56 -12.79
CA VAL A 351 2.78 11.86 -13.10
C VAL A 351 4.10 12.10 -12.37
N GLY A 352 4.64 11.10 -11.66
CA GLY A 352 5.94 11.20 -10.99
C GLY A 352 6.01 12.34 -9.95
N ARG A 353 5.01 12.44 -9.08
CA ARG A 353 4.93 13.50 -8.06
C ARG A 353 4.92 12.94 -6.65
N LEU A 354 5.42 13.76 -5.73
CA LEU A 354 5.21 13.63 -4.30
C LEU A 354 4.58 14.92 -3.79
N ALA A 355 3.77 14.82 -2.75
CA ALA A 355 3.25 15.99 -2.06
C ALA A 355 3.41 15.83 -0.56
N ARG A 356 3.58 16.95 0.14
CA ARG A 356 3.56 17.02 1.59
C ARG A 356 2.60 18.12 2.02
N VAL A 357 1.50 17.76 2.67
CA VAL A 357 0.59 18.71 3.29
C VAL A 357 1.15 19.06 4.67
N LEU A 358 1.47 20.33 4.89
CA LEU A 358 2.00 20.81 6.16
C LEU A 358 0.89 20.85 7.23
N PRO A 359 1.23 20.49 8.49
CA PRO A 359 0.32 20.69 9.61
C PRO A 359 0.08 22.20 9.82
N GLY A 360 -1.14 22.57 10.20
CA GLY A 360 -1.51 23.96 10.47
C GLY A 360 -2.25 24.60 9.30
N ASP A 361 -1.56 25.39 8.48
CA ASP A 361 -2.20 26.16 7.39
C ASP A 361 -2.59 25.31 6.18
N GLY A 362 -2.13 24.06 6.12
CA GLY A 362 -2.45 23.13 5.04
C GLY A 362 -1.71 23.41 3.74
N THR A 363 -0.63 24.21 3.76
CA THR A 363 0.23 24.43 2.60
C THR A 363 0.70 23.08 2.04
N VAL A 364 0.61 22.92 0.72
CA VAL A 364 1.01 21.71 0.02
C VAL A 364 2.36 21.93 -0.67
N ASN A 365 3.38 21.23 -0.22
CA ASN A 365 4.69 21.20 -0.87
C ASN A 365 4.68 20.08 -1.93
N GLU A 366 4.67 20.43 -3.20
CA GLU A 366 4.82 19.48 -4.32
C GLU A 366 6.29 19.29 -4.70
N PHE A 367 6.67 18.03 -4.91
CA PHE A 367 7.98 17.62 -5.38
C PHE A 367 7.84 16.85 -6.69
N PHE A 368 8.75 17.14 -7.62
CA PHE A 368 8.76 16.51 -8.94
C PHE A 368 9.91 15.52 -9.02
N LEU A 369 9.61 14.29 -9.43
CA LEU A 369 10.66 13.34 -9.76
C LEU A 369 11.37 13.85 -11.03
N PRO A 370 12.71 13.99 -11.01
CA PRO A 370 13.41 14.43 -12.19
C PRO A 370 13.34 13.31 -13.24
N PRO A 371 13.40 13.66 -14.54
CA PRO A 371 13.62 12.67 -15.58
C PRO A 371 14.90 11.90 -15.25
N VAL A 372 14.79 10.61 -15.01
CA VAL A 372 15.96 9.76 -14.80
C VAL A 372 16.68 9.65 -16.13
N LEU A 373 17.91 10.18 -16.23
CA LEU A 373 18.70 10.17 -17.46
C LEU A 373 18.69 8.76 -18.09
N GLY A 374 18.20 8.65 -19.32
CA GLY A 374 18.10 7.41 -20.09
C GLY A 374 16.76 6.67 -19.99
N LEU A 375 15.82 7.11 -19.14
CA LEU A 375 14.48 6.54 -19.02
C LEU A 375 13.41 7.59 -19.32
N PRO A 376 12.31 7.24 -20.01
CA PRO A 376 11.17 8.13 -20.11
C PRO A 376 10.54 8.35 -18.71
N PRO A 377 10.00 9.55 -18.42
CA PRO A 377 9.33 9.85 -17.15
C PRO A 377 8.28 8.80 -16.73
N THR A 378 7.60 8.22 -17.72
CA THR A 378 6.59 7.15 -17.59
C THR A 378 7.12 5.84 -16.97
N ARG A 379 8.44 5.69 -16.76
CA ARG A 379 9.04 4.54 -16.07
C ARG A 379 9.50 4.86 -14.65
N VAL A 380 9.42 6.10 -14.20
CA VAL A 380 9.76 6.50 -12.82
C VAL A 380 8.45 6.58 -12.04
N LEU A 381 7.84 5.43 -11.76
CA LEU A 381 6.57 5.34 -11.04
C LEU A 381 6.88 5.22 -9.53
N PRO A 382 6.78 6.30 -8.73
CA PRO A 382 6.86 6.18 -7.28
C PRO A 382 5.57 5.51 -6.79
N LEU A 383 5.65 4.38 -6.09
CA LEU A 383 4.44 3.61 -5.77
C LEU A 383 4.05 3.69 -4.29
N TRP A 384 4.92 3.28 -3.39
CA TRP A 384 4.72 3.37 -1.94
C TRP A 384 5.76 4.27 -1.30
N GLY A 385 5.43 4.83 -0.14
CA GLY A 385 6.28 5.73 0.61
C GLY A 385 6.54 5.26 2.04
N GLU A 386 7.66 5.73 2.60
CA GLU A 386 8.00 5.56 4.02
C GLU A 386 8.64 6.85 4.54
N VAL A 387 8.24 7.32 5.72
CA VAL A 387 8.83 8.50 6.35
C VAL A 387 9.95 8.10 7.29
N ALA A 388 11.17 8.54 6.99
CA ALA A 388 12.35 8.29 7.80
C ALA A 388 12.33 9.06 9.14
N GLY A 389 13.23 8.68 10.05
CA GLY A 389 13.36 9.34 11.36
C GLY A 389 13.72 10.83 11.29
N ASP A 390 14.33 11.29 10.20
CA ASP A 390 14.61 12.70 9.92
C ASP A 390 13.40 13.47 9.33
N GLY A 391 12.30 12.75 9.06
CA GLY A 391 11.05 13.27 8.50
C GLY A 391 11.04 13.36 6.97
N SER A 392 12.09 12.89 6.28
CA SER A 392 12.11 12.78 4.82
C SER A 392 11.24 11.63 4.34
N LEU A 393 10.59 11.79 3.20
CA LEU A 393 9.89 10.71 2.52
C LEU A 393 10.87 9.93 1.64
N TRP A 394 10.87 8.61 1.76
CA TRP A 394 11.48 7.70 0.80
C TRP A 394 10.39 7.03 -0.05
N THR A 395 10.63 6.83 -1.33
CA THR A 395 9.73 6.10 -2.22
C THR A 395 10.52 5.26 -3.23
N ALA A 396 9.98 4.11 -3.61
CA ALA A 396 10.56 3.25 -4.63
C ALA A 396 10.05 3.68 -6.02
N ALA A 397 10.99 3.91 -6.94
CA ALA A 397 10.71 4.22 -8.34
C ALA A 397 10.81 2.95 -9.19
N TYR A 398 9.69 2.24 -9.31
CA TYR A 398 9.60 0.88 -9.83
C TYR A 398 10.36 0.60 -11.13
N GLY A 399 10.04 1.32 -12.21
CA GLY A 399 10.64 1.07 -13.53
C GLY A 399 12.02 1.73 -13.71
N ALA A 400 12.54 2.38 -12.67
CA ALA A 400 13.84 3.04 -12.68
C ALA A 400 14.89 2.32 -11.82
N ASP A 401 14.51 1.23 -11.14
CA ASP A 401 15.35 0.48 -10.20
C ASP A 401 16.07 1.43 -9.23
N ALA A 402 15.29 2.33 -8.63
CA ALA A 402 15.83 3.40 -7.80
C ALA A 402 14.95 3.69 -6.58
N LEU A 403 15.56 4.29 -5.57
CA LEU A 403 14.89 4.92 -4.44
C LEU A 403 15.00 6.43 -4.56
N VAL A 404 13.94 7.13 -4.19
CA VAL A 404 13.85 8.59 -4.20
C VAL A 404 13.63 9.07 -2.78
N ARG A 405 14.45 10.03 -2.32
CA ARG A 405 14.30 10.70 -1.03
C ARG A 405 13.90 12.16 -1.26
N ALA A 406 12.78 12.56 -0.68
CA ALA A 406 12.33 13.94 -0.58
C ALA A 406 12.61 14.48 0.82
N ASP A 407 13.54 15.43 0.92
CA ASP A 407 13.86 16.07 2.19
C ASP A 407 12.74 17.03 2.58
N ARG A 408 12.24 16.90 3.82
CA ARG A 408 11.13 17.71 4.34
C ARG A 408 11.44 19.21 4.39
N ASP A 409 12.72 19.56 4.50
CA ASP A 409 13.24 20.92 4.65
C ASP A 409 13.81 21.46 3.33
N SER A 410 13.50 20.79 2.20
CA SER A 410 13.89 21.25 0.86
C SER A 410 13.41 22.68 0.63
N PRO A 411 14.25 23.60 0.14
CA PRO A 411 13.81 24.96 -0.13
C PRO A 411 12.82 24.99 -1.29
N ALA A 412 11.90 25.95 -1.27
CA ALA A 412 11.05 26.23 -2.42
C ALA A 412 11.94 26.58 -3.63
N ALA A 413 11.61 26.00 -4.78
CA ALA A 413 12.22 26.32 -6.05
C ALA A 413 11.97 27.81 -6.32
N ARG A 414 13.05 28.60 -6.36
CA ARG A 414 12.94 30.00 -6.80
C ARG A 414 12.45 29.97 -8.24
N GLY A 415 11.27 30.55 -8.49
CA GLY A 415 10.74 30.72 -9.83
C GLY A 415 11.85 31.33 -10.70
N GLY A 416 12.29 30.58 -11.72
CA GLY A 416 13.27 31.06 -12.66
C GLY A 416 12.67 32.23 -13.43
N GLY A 417 12.91 33.45 -12.96
CA GLY A 417 12.87 34.63 -13.80
C GLY A 417 14.14 34.64 -14.64
N GLU A 418 14.00 34.25 -15.91
CA GLU A 418 14.26 35.08 -17.09
C GLU A 418 13.98 34.29 -18.38
#